data_AF-D6Y3Q5-F1
#
_entry.id   AF-D6Y3Q5-F1
#
_cell.length_a   1.000
_cell.length_b   1.000
_cell.length_c   1.000
_cell.angle_alpha   90.00
_cell.angle_beta   90.00
_cell.angle_gamma   90.00
#
_symmetry.space_group_name_H-M   'P 1'
#
loop_
_entity.id
_entity.type
_entity.pdbx_description
1 polymer ?
#
loop_
_entity_poly.entity_id
_entity_poly.type
_entity_poly.pdbx_seq_one_letter_code
_entity_poly.pdbx_strand_id
1 'polypeptide(L)' 'MRSRWIGPDGYEIVPARIGGRQVLRVQRYGDFVADCLSVEEVAQYVDLADLCEVIPLPVRRDDTQTAVR' A
#
# COMPACT_ATOMS: atom_id res chain seq x y z
N MET A 1 -10.28 5.34 -2.18
CA MET A 1 -9.56 4.17 -1.61
C MET A 1 -8.08 4.39 -1.88
N ARG A 2 -7.19 4.11 -0.92
CA ARG A 2 -5.74 4.10 -1.17
C ARG A 2 -5.35 2.64 -1.34
N SER A 3 -5.23 2.17 -2.59
CA SER A 3 -4.68 0.85 -2.88
C SER A 3 -3.21 0.83 -2.43
N ARG A 4 -2.82 -0.23 -1.76
CA ARG A 4 -1.44 -0.50 -1.31
C ARG A 4 -1.08 -1.91 -1.77
N TRP A 5 0.17 -2.16 -2.09
CA TRP A 5 0.64 -3.48 -2.51
C TRP A 5 1.65 -4.01 -1.50
N ILE A 6 1.54 -5.28 -1.14
CA ILE A 6 2.37 -5.94 -0.14
C ILE A 6 3.11 -7.08 -0.81
N GLY A 7 4.42 -7.07 -0.65
CA GLY A 7 5.31 -8.13 -1.10
C GLY A 7 5.91 -8.91 0.07
N PRO A 8 6.77 -9.89 -0.24
CA PRO A 8 7.51 -10.65 0.76
C PRO A 8 8.48 -9.74 1.54
N ASP A 9 9.05 -10.25 2.63
CA ASP A 9 10.11 -9.57 3.40
C ASP A 9 9.80 -8.13 3.83
N GLY A 10 8.53 -7.86 4.10
CA GLY A 10 8.06 -6.57 4.60
C GLY A 10 8.04 -5.45 3.56
N TYR A 11 8.14 -5.76 2.26
CA TYR A 11 8.01 -4.78 1.20
C TYR A 11 6.57 -4.26 1.09
N GLU A 12 6.43 -2.94 1.01
CA GLU A 12 5.16 -2.27 0.83
C GLU A 12 5.29 -1.16 -0.22
N ILE A 13 4.38 -1.15 -1.19
CA ILE A 13 4.29 -0.12 -2.23
C ILE A 13 3.03 0.72 -2.00
N VAL A 14 3.20 2.03 -1.81
CA VAL A 14 2.08 2.96 -1.62
C VAL A 14 2.13 4.12 -2.61
N PRO A 15 0.97 4.63 -3.07
CA PRO A 15 0.91 5.88 -3.81
C PRO A 15 1.39 7.05 -2.95
N ALA A 16 2.30 7.85 -3.47
CA ALA A 16 2.81 9.06 -2.83
C ALA A 16 2.84 10.24 -3.82
N ARG A 17 3.15 11.44 -3.31
CA ARG A 17 3.37 12.64 -4.13
C ARG A 17 4.65 13.35 -3.75
N ILE A 18 5.45 13.74 -4.75
CA ILE A 18 6.67 14.56 -4.60
C ILE A 18 6.59 15.71 -5.58
N GLY A 19 6.73 16.94 -5.10
CA GLY A 19 6.68 18.13 -5.98
C GLY A 19 5.43 18.20 -6.84
N GLY A 20 4.30 17.64 -6.35
CA GLY A 20 3.04 17.57 -7.11
C GLY A 20 2.94 16.41 -8.10
N ARG A 21 4.00 15.62 -8.34
CA ARG A 21 3.98 14.43 -9.19
C ARG A 21 3.62 13.18 -8.38
N GLN A 22 2.81 12.29 -8.94
CA GLN A 22 2.48 11.00 -8.33
C GLN A 22 3.63 10.00 -8.56
N VAL A 23 3.96 9.25 -7.51
CA VAL A 23 5.03 8.24 -7.49
C VAL A 23 4.57 6.98 -6.76
N LEU A 24 5.31 5.89 -6.93
CA LEU A 24 5.17 4.64 -6.19
C LEU A 24 6.27 4.60 -5.12
N ARG A 25 5.90 4.78 -3.86
CA ARG A 25 6.85 4.71 -2.74
C ARG A 25 7.05 3.28 -2.30
N VAL A 26 8.29 2.82 -2.37
CA VAL A 26 8.75 1.54 -1.84
C VAL A 26 9.17 1.74 -0.39
N GLN A 27 8.62 0.92 0.49
CA GLN A 27 9.01 0.80 1.89
C GLN A 27 9.40 -0.64 2.18
N ARG A 28 10.24 -0.84 3.19
CA ARG A 28 10.57 -2.16 3.73
C ARG A 28 10.51 -2.10 5.25
N TYR A 29 9.66 -2.92 5.86
CA TYR A 29 9.41 -2.90 7.31
C TYR A 29 9.01 -1.51 7.85
N GLY A 30 8.38 -0.68 7.03
CA GLY A 30 7.99 0.69 7.37
C GLY A 30 9.06 1.75 7.11
N ASP A 31 10.30 1.35 6.80
CA ASP A 31 11.36 2.28 6.41
C ASP A 31 11.27 2.63 4.93
N PHE A 32 11.56 3.89 4.61
CA PHE A 32 11.64 4.37 3.24
C PHE A 32 12.81 3.72 2.48
N VAL A 33 12.55 3.23 1.28
CA VAL A 33 13.57 2.67 0.38
C VAL A 33 13.76 3.57 -0.84
N ALA A 34 12.69 3.84 -1.58
CA ALA A 34 12.74 4.61 -2.81
C ALA A 34 11.39 5.21 -3.20
N ASP A 35 11.41 6.27 -4.00
CA ASP A 35 10.25 6.77 -4.71
C ASP A 35 10.43 6.53 -6.22
N CYS A 36 9.58 5.67 -6.79
CA CYS A 36 9.67 5.20 -8.16
C CYS A 36 8.67 5.93 -9.06
N LEU A 37 9.10 6.31 -10.26
CA LEU A 37 8.28 6.97 -11.28
C LEU A 37 7.57 5.98 -12.23
N SER A 38 7.98 4.72 -12.20
CA SER A 38 7.51 3.66 -13.09
C SER A 38 7.44 2.31 -12.35
N VAL A 39 6.77 1.33 -12.97
CA VAL A 39 6.69 -0.03 -12.44
C VAL A 39 8.03 -0.75 -12.62
N GLU A 40 8.76 -0.43 -13.69
CA GLU A 40 10.09 -0.93 -13.98
C GLU A 40 11.11 -0.54 -12.91
N GLU A 41 10.99 0.67 -12.34
CA GLU A 41 11.80 1.09 -11.19
C GLU A 41 11.44 0.31 -9.92
N VAL A 42 10.15 -0.01 -9.71
CA VAL A 42 9.73 -0.86 -8.57
C VAL A 42 10.30 -2.28 -8.69
N ALA A 43 10.36 -2.82 -9.92
CA ALA A 43 10.90 -4.15 -10.19
C ALA A 43 12.39 -4.30 -9.84
N GLN A 44 13.11 -3.20 -9.60
CA GLN A 44 14.49 -3.24 -9.12
C GLN A 44 14.59 -3.62 -7.63
N TYR A 45 13.49 -3.53 -6.88
CA TYR A 45 13.44 -3.77 -5.43
C TYR A 45 12.69 -5.04 -5.04
N VAL A 46 11.73 -5.47 -5.85
CA VAL A 46 10.79 -6.56 -5.53
C VAL A 46 10.35 -7.27 -6.81
N ASP A 47 10.14 -8.58 -6.74
CA ASP A 47 9.46 -9.32 -7.81
C ASP A 47 7.98 -8.90 -7.85
N LEU A 48 7.57 -8.31 -8.97
CA LEU A 48 6.22 -7.82 -9.16
C LEU A 48 5.16 -8.94 -9.06
N ALA A 49 5.53 -10.18 -9.38
CA ALA A 49 4.63 -11.32 -9.29
C ALA A 49 4.24 -11.67 -7.84
N ASP A 50 5.05 -11.26 -6.87
CA ASP A 50 4.81 -11.54 -5.46
C ASP A 50 4.00 -10.43 -4.75
N LEU A 51 3.63 -9.37 -5.47
CA LEU A 51 2.85 -8.26 -4.93
C LEU A 51 1.36 -8.56 -4.89
N CYS A 52 0.78 -8.49 -3.70
CA CYS A 52 -0.66 -8.54 -3.49
C CYS A 52 -1.22 -7.13 -3.24
N GLU A 53 -2.19 -6.70 -4.06
CA GLU A 53 -2.99 -5.51 -3.72
C GLU A 53 -3.82 -5.81 -2.47
N VAL A 54 -3.72 -4.93 -1.47
CA VAL A 54 -4.56 -4.97 -0.28
C VAL A 54 -5.34 -3.67 -0.16
N ILE A 55 -6.61 -3.81 0.18
CA ILE A 55 -7.53 -2.69 0.40
C ILE A 55 -8.06 -2.76 1.85
N PRO A 56 -8.34 -1.61 2.48
CA PRO A 56 -8.95 -1.60 3.80
C PRO A 56 -10.30 -2.33 3.78
N LEU A 57 -10.54 -3.19 4.77
CA LEU A 57 -11.85 -3.79 4.97
C LEU A 57 -12.87 -2.67 5.24
N PRO A 58 -14.00 -2.59 4.52
CA PRO A 58 -15.03 -1.60 4.78
C PRO A 58 -15.57 -1.76 6.21
N VAL A 59 -15.53 -0.70 7.01
CA VAL A 59 -16.17 -0.71 8.34
C VAL A 59 -17.68 -0.60 8.15
N ARG A 60 -18.44 -1.63 8.55
CA ARG A 60 -19.91 -1.57 8.58
C ARG A 60 -20.34 -0.71 9.77
N ARG A 61 -21.17 0.31 9.54
CA ARG A 61 -21.60 1.29 10.55
C ARG A 61 -22.78 0.84 11.44
N ASP A 62 -23.08 -0.46 11.53
CA ASP A 62 -24.37 -0.94 12.10
C ASP A 62 -24.26 -1.76 13.39
N ASP A 63 -23.14 -1.75 14.11
CA ASP A 63 -23.03 -2.51 15.38
C ASP A 63 -23.41 -1.67 16.63
N THR A 64 -23.87 -0.44 16.47
CA THR A 64 -24.22 0.45 17.60
C THR A 64 -25.68 0.27 18.09
N GLN A 65 -26.51 -0.57 17.46
CA GLN A 65 -27.94 -0.67 17.78
C GLN A 65 -28.40 -2.02 18.37
N THR A 66 -27.49 -2.87 18.86
CA THR A 66 -27.87 -4.12 19.56
C THR A 66 -27.20 -4.25 20.92
N ALA A 67 -27.20 -3.16 21.68
CA ALA A 67 -27.06 -3.20 23.13
C ALA A 67 -28.25 -2.49 23.77
N VAL A 68 -29.45 -2.99 23.51
CA VAL A 68 -30.62 -2.77 24.36
C VAL A 68 -31.07 -4.15 24.83
N ARG A 69 -30.61 -4.54 26.01
CA ARG A 69 -31.39 -5.28 27.02
C ARG A 69 -30.65 -5.33 28.34
#